data_AF-A0AA96XXB4-F1
#
_entry.id   AF-A0AA96XXB4-F1
#
_cell.length_a   1.000
_cell.length_b   1.000
_cell.length_c   1.000
_cell.angle_alpha   90.00
_cell.angle_beta   90.00
_cell.angle_gamma   90.00
#
_symmetry.space_group_name_H-M   'P 1'
#
loop_
_entity.id
_entity.type
_entity.pdbx_description
1 polymer ?
#
loop_
_entity_poly.entity_id
_entity_poly.type
_entity_poly.pdbx_seq_one_letter_code
_entity_poly.pdbx_strand_id
1 'polypeptide(L)'
;MHRLSLVGKLDERPGLEDKDFLVTHEPTQEYMFYTSKPRQLIKIDGGMDAIPADEVTAELIDTWVCSKAFDFLKAVPSRISFVLELSVHKEAFWKRLVALAPRRYWINSQQAGVLVFDANQDCGCLRTYRLTTGETHDELAFTNKPWIKLQSEEELYKLLDTPTGKHVFEAWQDHTRKILSMPIQFVEGRLANTSVEKTFVFAKGNGCVVCGKNAECYAATTIGSPTAAVMIQMSVCSEHLASAKEHPSTFSFLASLFSLSWDLPALNKLDSIPDDLIPTIHTLAAKELGGTVGSAQKRKRGWHLRLSLPSGWHWLLRVNSMTDFAYMLYEPGIPTERYRADSARDHRDVPFFPIHQHSNPDEDDDEVTPSFLYGHPLFDIKGLLSAGKRYGAY
;
A
#
# COMPACT_ATOMS: atom_id res chain seq x y z
N MET A 1 -3.78 4.36 23.57
CA MET A 1 -3.57 4.93 22.22
C MET A 1 -3.04 3.83 21.31
N HIS A 2 -3.87 3.35 20.38
CA HIS A 2 -3.50 2.28 19.43
C HIS A 2 -2.86 2.89 18.17
N ARG A 3 -1.75 2.31 17.70
CA ARG A 3 -0.85 2.83 16.64
C ARG A 3 -1.19 2.23 15.27
N LEU A 4 -1.23 3.06 14.23
CA LEU A 4 -1.42 2.70 12.82
C LEU A 4 -0.15 3.00 12.01
N SER A 5 0.25 2.12 11.08
CA SER A 5 1.17 2.45 10.00
C SER A 5 0.42 2.62 8.69
N LEU A 6 0.77 3.68 7.95
CA LEU A 6 0.17 4.06 6.68
C LEU A 6 1.21 3.88 5.58
N VAL A 7 1.09 2.85 4.76
CA VAL A 7 1.97 2.65 3.60
C VAL A 7 1.29 3.26 2.37
N GLY A 8 1.95 4.22 1.73
CA GLY A 8 1.43 4.88 0.53
C GLY A 8 2.44 4.80 -0.60
N LYS A 9 2.04 4.22 -1.74
CA LYS A 9 2.86 4.20 -2.96
C LYS A 9 2.51 5.42 -3.81
N LEU A 10 3.48 6.30 -4.05
CA LEU A 10 3.43 7.33 -5.08
C LEU A 10 4.38 6.85 -6.19
N ASP A 11 3.83 6.39 -7.31
CA ASP A 11 4.63 6.11 -8.52
C ASP A 11 4.28 7.15 -9.59
N GLU A 12 5.27 7.99 -9.92
CA GLU A 12 5.39 8.64 -11.22
C GLU A 12 6.35 7.78 -12.06
N ARG A 13 5.90 7.30 -13.23
CA ARG A 13 6.77 6.59 -14.19
C ARG A 13 7.39 7.58 -15.19
N PRO A 14 8.65 7.33 -15.59
CA PRO A 14 8.88 7.09 -17.01
C PRO A 14 9.70 5.82 -17.25
N GLY A 15 9.38 5.13 -18.35
CA GLY A 15 9.95 3.83 -18.71
C GLY A 15 11.41 3.90 -19.13
N LEU A 16 12.09 2.76 -19.02
CA LEU A 16 13.37 2.47 -19.65
C LEU A 16 13.52 0.95 -19.83
N GLU A 17 14.10 0.61 -20.98
CA GLU A 17 14.16 -0.70 -21.64
C GLU A 17 15.12 -1.70 -20.98
N ASP A 18 14.82 -2.99 -21.23
CA ASP A 18 15.61 -4.18 -20.88
C ASP A 18 17.05 -4.14 -21.40
N LYS A 19 18.02 -4.49 -20.52
CA LYS A 19 19.25 -5.19 -20.90
C LYS A 19 19.69 -6.16 -19.80
N ASP A 20 19.74 -7.43 -20.16
CA ASP A 20 20.35 -8.52 -19.40
C ASP A 20 21.82 -8.25 -19.06
N PHE A 21 22.21 -8.46 -17.80
CA PHE A 21 23.60 -8.71 -17.42
C PHE A 21 23.68 -9.73 -16.27
N LEU A 22 24.15 -10.93 -16.62
CA LEU A 22 24.71 -11.92 -15.71
C LEU A 22 26.05 -11.41 -15.16
N VAL A 23 26.23 -11.39 -13.83
CA VAL A 23 27.55 -11.22 -13.19
C VAL A 23 27.72 -12.21 -12.04
N THR A 24 28.79 -12.98 -12.13
CA THR A 24 29.28 -13.98 -11.17
C THR A 24 29.91 -13.32 -9.94
N HIS A 25 29.67 -13.87 -8.75
CA HIS A 25 30.23 -13.40 -7.48
C HIS A 25 31.64 -13.95 -7.21
N GLU A 26 32.59 -13.06 -6.96
CA GLU A 26 33.75 -13.31 -6.08
C GLU A 26 33.75 -12.30 -4.92
N PRO A 27 34.09 -12.71 -3.69
CA PRO A 27 34.02 -11.84 -2.52
C PRO A 27 35.30 -11.01 -2.40
N THR A 28 35.19 -9.69 -2.63
CA THR A 28 36.24 -8.74 -2.25
C THR A 28 35.90 -8.05 -0.94
N GLN A 29 36.92 -7.93 -0.09
CA GLN A 29 36.89 -7.30 1.23
C GLN A 29 36.58 -5.79 1.07
N GLU A 30 35.33 -5.38 1.30
CA GLU A 30 34.91 -3.97 1.19
C GLU A 30 35.40 -3.15 2.39
N TYR A 31 36.40 -2.31 2.17
CA TYR A 31 36.60 -1.11 2.98
C TYR A 31 35.44 -0.14 2.67
N MET A 32 34.54 0.10 3.63
CA MET A 32 33.45 1.07 3.50
C MET A 32 34.00 2.48 3.30
N PHE A 33 34.07 2.93 2.04
CA PHE A 33 34.21 4.34 1.71
C PHE A 33 32.87 5.04 1.95
N TYR A 34 32.81 5.92 2.96
CA TYR A 34 31.67 6.81 3.15
C TYR A 34 31.47 7.65 1.88
N THR A 35 30.40 7.38 1.14
CA THR A 35 30.15 8.07 -0.14
C THR A 35 29.87 9.56 0.11
N SER A 36 30.50 10.43 -0.69
CA SER A 36 30.37 11.89 -0.67
C SER A 36 29.03 12.39 -1.26
N LYS A 37 28.01 11.54 -1.36
CA LYS A 37 26.72 11.90 -1.99
C LYS A 37 25.99 12.97 -1.17
N PRO A 38 25.31 13.92 -1.85
CA PRO A 38 24.69 15.07 -1.19
C PRO A 38 23.62 14.64 -0.17
N ARG A 39 23.67 15.33 0.97
CA ARG A 39 22.83 15.16 2.16
C ARG A 39 21.37 15.46 1.83
N GLN A 40 20.54 14.43 1.73
CA GLN A 40 19.10 14.65 1.70
C GLN A 40 18.49 14.15 3.01
N LEU A 41 18.30 15.09 3.94
CA LEU A 41 17.50 14.82 5.14
C LEU A 41 16.03 14.73 4.73
N ILE A 42 15.32 13.77 5.31
CA ILE A 42 13.88 13.61 5.12
C ILE A 42 13.17 14.68 5.94
N LYS A 43 12.52 15.63 5.27
CA LYS A 43 11.71 16.65 5.92
C LYS A 43 10.45 16.04 6.51
N ILE A 44 10.22 16.21 7.81
CA ILE A 44 9.09 15.57 8.49
C ILE A 44 7.94 16.50 8.88
N ASP A 45 8.15 17.82 8.91
CA ASP A 45 7.14 18.76 9.43
C ASP A 45 5.82 18.73 8.64
N GLY A 46 5.91 18.53 7.32
CA GLY A 46 4.74 18.49 6.44
C GLY A 46 3.79 17.33 6.72
N GLY A 47 4.31 16.26 7.34
CA GLY A 47 3.50 15.11 7.75
C GLY A 47 2.49 15.40 8.85
N MET A 48 2.65 16.53 9.55
CA MET A 48 1.87 16.90 10.74
C MET A 48 1.07 18.19 10.55
N ASP A 49 1.06 18.78 9.35
CA ASP A 49 0.39 20.07 9.11
C ASP A 49 -1.13 20.02 9.33
N ALA A 50 -1.72 18.82 9.24
CA ALA A 50 -3.15 18.60 9.50
C ALA A 50 -3.52 18.52 10.99
N ILE A 51 -2.54 18.50 11.90
CA ILE A 51 -2.75 18.37 13.34
C ILE A 51 -2.46 19.71 14.01
N PRO A 52 -3.35 20.22 14.89
CA PRO A 52 -3.09 21.43 15.66
C PRO A 52 -1.73 21.37 16.35
N ALA A 53 -0.94 22.45 16.24
CA ALA A 53 0.45 22.43 16.66
C ALA A 53 0.61 22.12 18.15
N ASP A 54 -0.34 22.48 19.01
CA ASP A 54 -0.36 22.18 20.44
C ASP A 54 -0.59 20.69 20.76
N GLU A 55 -1.28 19.95 19.89
CA GLU A 55 -1.54 18.51 20.03
C GLU A 55 -0.38 17.63 19.57
N VAL A 56 0.58 18.16 18.79
CA VAL A 56 1.69 17.38 18.23
C VAL A 56 2.76 17.07 19.28
N THR A 57 2.73 15.89 19.91
CA THR A 57 3.77 15.49 20.88
C THR A 57 5.04 14.94 20.22
N ALA A 58 6.13 14.81 20.98
CA ALA A 58 7.36 14.18 20.49
C ALA A 58 7.15 12.69 20.16
N GLU A 59 6.36 12.00 20.97
CA GLU A 59 5.96 10.61 20.73
C GLU A 59 5.16 10.47 19.44
N LEU A 60 4.27 11.43 19.15
CA LEU A 60 3.51 11.44 17.91
C LEU A 60 4.42 11.62 16.70
N ILE A 61 5.39 12.55 16.78
CA ILE A 61 6.40 12.77 15.74
C ILE A 61 7.18 11.48 15.49
N ASP A 62 7.77 10.87 16.52
CA ASP A 62 8.58 9.66 16.37
C ASP A 62 7.74 8.47 15.88
N THR A 63 6.49 8.36 16.34
CA THR A 63 5.56 7.32 15.89
C THR A 63 5.23 7.47 14.41
N TRP A 64 4.97 8.68 13.93
CA TRP A 64 4.71 8.92 12.51
C TRP A 64 5.92 8.59 11.64
N VAL A 65 7.13 8.96 12.07
CA VAL A 65 8.37 8.58 11.38
C VAL A 65 8.53 7.06 11.35
N CYS A 66 8.34 6.38 12.48
CA CYS A 66 8.37 4.91 12.53
C CYS A 66 7.37 4.29 11.56
N SER A 67 6.16 4.86 11.49
CA SER A 67 5.08 4.41 10.62
C SER A 67 5.40 4.52 9.13
N LYS A 68 6.33 5.42 8.76
CA LYS A 68 6.79 5.73 7.40
C LYS A 68 8.20 5.22 7.10
N ALA A 69 8.87 4.61 8.07
CA ALA A 69 10.26 4.20 7.95
C ALA A 69 10.50 3.29 6.73
N PHE A 70 9.58 2.35 6.49
CA PHE A 70 9.70 1.42 5.37
C PHE A 70 9.60 2.11 4.00
N ASP A 71 8.77 3.16 3.88
CA ASP A 71 8.65 3.97 2.67
C ASP A 71 9.92 4.84 2.48
N PHE A 72 10.39 5.46 3.56
CA PHE A 72 11.59 6.31 3.54
C PHE A 72 12.85 5.57 3.09
N LEU A 73 13.04 4.33 3.53
CA LEU A 73 14.19 3.50 3.13
C LEU A 73 14.25 3.24 1.63
N LYS A 74 13.10 3.22 0.94
CA LYS A 74 13.05 3.06 -0.52
C LYS A 74 13.30 4.38 -1.25
N ALA A 75 12.84 5.48 -0.67
CA ALA A 75 12.84 6.78 -1.32
C ALA A 75 14.16 7.56 -1.18
N VAL A 76 14.86 7.40 -0.05
CA VAL A 76 16.03 8.24 0.27
C VAL A 76 17.25 7.37 0.58
N PRO A 77 18.35 7.50 -0.18
CA PRO A 77 19.60 6.83 0.13
C PRO A 77 20.14 7.26 1.50
N SER A 78 20.39 6.29 2.38
CA SER A 78 20.98 6.51 3.71
C SER A 78 22.49 6.28 3.70
N ARG A 79 23.25 7.02 4.52
CA ARG A 79 24.70 6.76 4.71
C ARG A 79 24.97 5.40 5.33
N ILE A 80 24.14 5.03 6.30
CA ILE A 80 24.10 3.72 6.95
C ILE A 80 22.71 3.16 6.70
N SER A 81 22.61 1.94 6.17
CA SER A 81 21.34 1.33 5.73
C SER A 81 20.23 1.29 6.79
N PHE A 82 20.60 1.34 8.07
CA PHE A 82 19.69 1.27 9.21
C PHE A 82 19.54 2.59 9.99
N VAL A 83 19.97 3.73 9.42
CA VAL A 83 19.82 5.05 10.02
C VAL A 83 18.96 5.95 9.12
N LEU A 84 17.84 6.41 9.67
CA LEU A 84 17.00 7.44 9.06
C LEU A 84 17.49 8.82 9.48
N GLU A 85 17.75 9.68 8.49
CA GLU A 85 18.21 11.04 8.68
C GLU A 85 17.09 12.03 8.39
N LEU A 86 16.64 12.74 9.41
CA LEU A 86 15.39 13.51 9.39
C LEU A 86 15.68 14.99 9.70
N SER A 87 14.98 15.90 9.02
CA SER A 87 15.02 17.33 9.31
C SER A 87 13.69 17.82 9.88
N VAL A 88 13.81 18.65 10.91
CA VAL A 88 12.73 19.35 11.60
C VAL A 88 12.92 20.83 11.36
N HIS A 89 11.91 21.51 10.86
CA HIS A 89 11.94 22.93 10.53
C HIS A 89 11.11 23.76 11.53
N LYS A 90 10.18 23.14 12.28
CA LYS A 90 9.39 23.81 13.31
C LYS A 90 10.12 23.74 14.66
N GLU A 91 10.51 24.89 15.20
CA GLU A 91 11.20 25.00 16.50
C GLU A 91 10.41 24.36 17.64
N ALA A 92 9.08 24.51 17.65
CA ALA A 92 8.21 23.88 18.66
C ALA A 92 8.31 22.35 18.63
N PHE A 93 8.42 21.74 17.45
CA PHE A 93 8.56 20.29 17.30
C PHE A 93 9.94 19.83 17.76
N TRP A 94 10.97 20.59 17.39
CA TRP A 94 12.33 20.36 17.85
C TRP A 94 12.44 20.38 19.37
N LYS A 95 11.92 21.42 20.04
CA LYS A 95 11.90 21.54 21.50
C LYS A 95 11.29 20.31 22.17
N ARG A 96 10.17 19.80 21.64
CA ARG A 96 9.51 18.59 22.15
C ARG A 96 10.39 17.36 21.97
N LEU A 97 10.99 17.19 20.78
CA LEU A 97 11.91 16.07 20.52
C LEU A 97 13.13 16.13 21.43
N VAL A 98 13.74 17.30 21.64
CA VAL A 98 14.89 17.49 22.54
C VAL A 98 14.57 17.02 23.96
N ALA A 99 13.37 17.36 24.46
CA ALA A 99 12.93 16.98 25.80
C ALA A 99 12.86 15.45 26.00
N LEU A 100 12.39 14.73 24.98
CA LEU A 100 12.17 13.27 25.00
C LEU A 100 13.39 12.44 24.55
N ALA A 101 14.27 13.00 23.71
CA ALA A 101 15.34 12.25 23.05
C ALA A 101 16.20 11.45 24.04
N PRO A 102 16.37 10.13 23.82
CA PRO A 102 17.23 9.28 24.66
C PRO A 102 18.70 9.73 24.61
N ARG A 103 19.19 10.06 23.41
CA ARG A 103 20.58 10.46 23.17
C ARG A 103 20.62 11.79 22.41
N ARG A 104 21.51 12.68 22.84
CA ARG A 104 21.71 14.02 22.26
C ARG A 104 23.19 14.23 22.01
N TYR A 105 23.54 14.48 20.75
CA TYR A 105 24.92 14.72 20.34
C TYR A 105 25.07 16.14 19.83
N TRP A 106 26.15 16.81 20.21
CA TRP A 106 26.51 18.13 19.70
C TRP A 106 27.75 18.00 18.83
N ILE A 107 27.65 18.36 17.56
CA ILE A 107 28.73 18.24 16.58
C ILE A 107 29.49 19.57 16.51
N ASN A 108 30.66 19.65 17.13
CA ASN A 108 31.42 20.90 17.27
C ASN A 108 31.77 21.55 15.92
N SER A 109 32.18 20.75 14.92
CA SER A 109 32.54 21.27 13.60
C SER A 109 31.37 21.88 12.82
N GLN A 110 30.13 21.54 13.18
CA GLN A 110 28.92 22.06 12.54
C GLN A 110 28.12 23.01 13.44
N GLN A 111 28.47 23.09 14.73
CA GLN A 111 27.68 23.80 15.75
C GLN A 111 26.20 23.40 15.70
N ALA A 112 25.94 22.09 15.59
CA ALA A 112 24.60 21.54 15.38
C ALA A 112 24.33 20.34 16.29
N GLY A 113 23.10 20.24 16.77
CA GLY A 113 22.61 19.13 17.58
C GLY A 113 21.98 18.03 16.73
N VAL A 114 22.17 16.79 17.19
CA VAL A 114 21.54 15.60 16.62
C VAL A 114 20.87 14.81 17.73
N LEU A 115 19.57 14.60 17.59
CA LEU A 115 18.80 13.74 18.49
C LEU A 115 18.74 12.35 17.91
N VAL A 116 19.03 11.33 18.73
CA VAL A 116 19.03 9.94 18.29
C VAL A 116 18.02 9.14 19.10
N PHE A 117 17.09 8.52 18.38
CA PHE A 117 16.12 7.57 18.90
C PHE A 117 16.49 6.17 18.43
N ASP A 118 16.45 5.22 19.36
CA ASP A 118 16.82 3.83 19.10
C ASP A 118 15.76 3.09 18.29
N ALA A 119 16.18 2.01 17.62
CA ALA A 119 15.25 1.05 17.03
C ALA A 119 14.26 0.55 18.09
N ASN A 120 13.03 0.31 17.68
CA ASN A 120 11.96 -0.19 18.53
C ASN A 120 11.14 -1.25 17.77
N GLN A 121 10.07 -1.75 18.39
CA GLN A 121 9.22 -2.78 17.79
C GLN A 121 8.53 -2.33 16.49
N ASP A 122 8.26 -1.03 16.35
CA ASP A 122 7.57 -0.47 15.18
C ASP A 122 8.56 -0.06 14.07
N CYS A 123 9.84 0.17 14.39
CA CYS A 123 10.87 0.63 13.46
C CYS A 123 12.25 0.08 13.82
N GLY A 124 12.80 -0.77 12.94
CA GLY A 124 14.15 -1.31 13.07
C GLY A 124 15.28 -0.32 12.80
N CYS A 125 14.97 0.90 12.35
CA CYS A 125 15.96 1.92 12.08
C CYS A 125 16.24 2.78 13.32
N LEU A 126 17.49 3.22 13.45
CA LEU A 126 17.82 4.40 14.24
C LEU A 126 17.25 5.63 13.56
N ARG A 127 16.72 6.57 14.34
CA ARG A 127 16.12 7.80 13.81
C ARG A 127 16.91 8.99 14.34
N THR A 128 17.49 9.75 13.41
CA THR A 128 18.28 10.93 13.73
C THR A 128 17.51 12.17 13.31
N TYR A 129 17.30 13.11 14.23
CA TYR A 129 16.59 14.36 13.97
C TYR A 129 17.57 15.53 14.07
N ARG A 130 17.47 16.47 13.12
CA ARG A 130 18.24 17.71 13.09
C ARG A 130 17.30 18.90 12.90
N LEU A 131 17.57 19.99 13.61
CA LEU A 131 16.91 21.26 13.35
C LEU A 131 17.46 21.86 12.05
N THR A 132 16.58 22.33 11.16
CA THR A 132 16.96 23.01 9.93
C THR A 132 16.07 24.24 9.79
N THR A 133 16.54 25.36 10.33
CA THR A 133 15.83 26.65 10.21
C THR A 133 16.70 27.66 9.50
N GLY A 134 16.08 28.72 8.98
CA GLY A 134 16.82 29.87 8.46
C GLY A 134 17.43 30.75 9.55
N GLU A 135 17.20 30.43 10.83
CA GLU A 135 17.61 31.21 11.98
C GLU A 135 18.72 30.48 12.76
N THR A 136 19.67 31.25 13.29
CA THR A 136 20.71 30.71 14.18
C THR A 136 20.16 30.61 15.59
N HIS A 137 19.97 29.38 16.09
CA HIS A 137 19.56 29.10 17.45
C HIS A 137 20.66 28.34 18.19
N ASP A 138 20.88 28.65 19.47
CA ASP A 138 21.72 27.81 20.33
C ASP A 138 20.90 26.59 20.74
N GLU A 139 21.08 25.46 20.06
CA GLU A 139 20.27 24.27 20.36
C GLU A 139 20.56 23.68 21.74
N LEU A 140 21.72 24.00 22.33
CA LEU A 140 22.03 23.62 23.70
C LEU A 140 21.08 24.30 24.70
N ALA A 141 20.56 25.48 24.37
CA ALA A 141 19.64 26.24 25.22
C ALA A 141 18.22 25.62 25.28
N PHE A 142 17.88 24.68 24.39
CA PHE A 142 16.55 24.04 24.41
C PHE A 142 16.35 23.09 25.59
N THR A 143 17.40 22.70 26.33
CA THR A 143 17.26 21.85 27.51
C THR A 143 18.41 21.99 28.50
N ASN A 144 18.11 21.77 29.78
CA ASN A 144 19.13 21.66 30.84
C ASN A 144 19.82 20.27 30.88
N LYS A 145 19.41 19.32 30.03
CA LYS A 145 20.01 17.98 29.97
C LYS A 145 21.36 18.01 29.23
N PRO A 146 22.34 17.18 29.62
CA PRO A 146 23.67 17.19 29.01
C PRO A 146 23.64 16.69 27.56
N TRP A 147 24.48 17.31 26.73
CA TRP A 147 24.78 16.90 25.36
C TRP A 147 26.12 16.19 25.31
N ILE A 148 26.21 15.11 24.53
CA ILE A 148 27.47 14.42 24.26
C ILE A 148 28.18 15.15 23.13
N LYS A 149 29.31 15.79 23.42
CA LYS A 149 30.08 16.55 22.42
C LYS A 149 30.93 15.63 21.57
N LEU A 150 30.82 15.75 20.25
CA LEU A 150 31.64 15.08 19.25
C LEU A 150 32.34 16.14 18.40
N GLN A 151 33.53 15.83 17.89
CA GLN A 151 34.26 16.78 17.04
C GLN A 151 33.65 16.86 15.65
N SER A 152 33.21 15.73 15.11
CA SER A 152 32.75 15.63 13.73
C SER A 152 31.52 14.76 13.57
N GLU A 153 30.86 14.93 12.44
CA GLU A 153 29.75 14.08 12.02
C GLU A 153 30.21 12.65 11.74
N GLU A 154 31.45 12.46 11.30
CA GLU A 154 32.03 11.13 11.06
C GLU A 154 32.13 10.31 12.36
N GLU A 155 32.49 10.95 13.47
CA GLU A 155 32.49 10.31 14.79
C GLU A 155 31.09 9.84 15.18
N LEU A 156 30.05 10.63 14.88
CA LEU A 156 28.66 10.23 15.14
C LEU A 156 28.32 8.96 14.36
N TYR A 157 28.57 8.92 13.05
CA TYR A 157 28.18 7.74 12.25
C TYR A 157 29.00 6.50 12.62
N LYS A 158 30.28 6.63 12.98
CA LYS A 158 31.06 5.52 13.55
C LYS A 158 30.46 4.98 14.84
N LEU A 159 29.90 5.86 15.69
CA LEU A 159 29.21 5.45 16.92
C LEU A 159 27.86 4.77 16.65
N LEU A 160 27.15 5.17 15.58
CA LEU A 160 25.86 4.59 15.21
C LEU A 160 26.01 3.28 14.43
N ASP A 161 27.10 3.12 13.66
CA ASP A 161 27.38 1.94 12.85
C ASP A 161 27.81 0.74 13.70
N THR A 162 26.83 0.07 14.29
CA THR A 162 27.07 -1.09 15.17
C THR A 162 26.57 -2.38 14.53
N PRO A 163 27.26 -3.52 14.72
CA PRO A 163 26.78 -4.83 14.27
C PRO A 163 25.39 -5.17 14.83
N THR A 164 25.12 -4.79 16.07
CA THR A 164 23.80 -4.98 16.71
C THR A 164 22.72 -4.16 16.01
N GLY A 165 22.98 -2.88 15.69
CA GLY A 165 22.03 -2.03 14.96
C GLY A 165 21.69 -2.60 13.58
N LYS A 166 22.71 -3.06 12.85
CA LYS A 166 22.53 -3.73 11.55
C LYS A 166 21.67 -4.99 11.68
N HIS A 167 21.96 -5.86 12.66
CA HIS A 167 21.21 -7.08 12.87
C HIS A 167 19.73 -6.83 13.22
N VAL A 168 19.45 -5.87 14.11
CA VAL A 168 18.07 -5.49 14.47
C VAL A 168 17.31 -4.99 13.25
N PHE A 169 17.96 -4.16 12.42
CA PHE A 169 17.37 -3.65 11.20
C PHE A 169 17.07 -4.74 10.18
N GLU A 170 18.02 -5.64 9.91
CA GLU A 170 17.84 -6.75 8.97
C GLU A 170 16.68 -7.65 9.43
N ALA A 171 16.65 -8.03 10.71
CA ALA A 171 15.57 -8.81 11.28
C ALA A 171 14.20 -8.12 11.16
N TRP A 172 14.13 -6.82 11.45
CA TRP A 172 12.90 -6.03 11.30
C TRP A 172 12.49 -5.90 9.82
N GLN A 173 13.43 -5.69 8.91
CA GLN A 173 13.17 -5.54 7.48
C GLN A 173 12.62 -6.85 6.89
N ASP A 174 13.22 -7.98 7.21
CA ASP A 174 12.78 -9.30 6.75
C ASP A 174 11.41 -9.66 7.32
N HIS A 175 11.20 -9.38 8.62
CA HIS A 175 9.91 -9.57 9.26
C HIS A 175 8.82 -8.70 8.60
N THR A 176 9.10 -7.43 8.37
CA THR A 176 8.18 -6.48 7.73
C THR A 176 7.84 -6.91 6.31
N ARG A 177 8.84 -7.29 5.50
CA ARG A 177 8.62 -7.83 4.15
C ARG A 177 7.74 -9.07 4.18
N LYS A 178 7.98 -10.00 5.11
CA LYS A 178 7.20 -11.23 5.23
C LYS A 178 5.74 -10.95 5.58
N ILE A 179 5.48 -10.03 6.49
CA ILE A 179 4.10 -9.72 6.91
C ILE A 179 3.35 -8.93 5.83
N LEU A 180 4.02 -8.00 5.17
CA LEU A 180 3.39 -7.16 4.16
C LEU A 180 3.29 -7.83 2.79
N SER A 181 3.90 -8.99 2.56
CA SER A 181 3.91 -9.67 1.26
C SER A 181 2.51 -9.96 0.71
N MET A 182 1.65 -10.63 1.48
CA MET A 182 0.27 -10.94 1.09
C MET A 182 -0.59 -9.68 0.88
N PRO A 183 -0.60 -8.69 1.80
CA PRO A 183 -1.25 -7.40 1.57
C PRO A 183 -0.80 -6.71 0.29
N ILE A 184 0.52 -6.65 0.05
CA ILE A 184 1.11 -5.99 -1.11
C ILE A 184 0.71 -6.73 -2.38
N GLN A 185 0.80 -8.07 -2.41
CA GLN A 185 0.42 -8.87 -3.57
C GLN A 185 -1.06 -8.67 -3.93
N PHE A 186 -1.95 -8.60 -2.95
CA PHE A 186 -3.37 -8.32 -3.21
C PHE A 186 -3.58 -6.94 -3.82
N VAL A 187 -2.93 -5.92 -3.24
CA VAL A 187 -2.98 -4.54 -3.73
C VAL A 187 -2.40 -4.42 -5.14
N GLU A 188 -1.27 -5.05 -5.42
CA GLU A 188 -0.65 -5.06 -6.75
C GLU A 188 -1.55 -5.75 -7.77
N GLY A 189 -2.16 -6.87 -7.40
CA GLY A 189 -3.17 -7.54 -8.22
C GLY A 189 -4.38 -6.65 -8.51
N ARG A 190 -4.89 -5.91 -7.53
CA ARG A 190 -5.98 -4.94 -7.72
C ARG A 190 -5.57 -3.79 -8.64
N LEU A 191 -4.39 -3.20 -8.41
CA LEU A 191 -3.82 -2.14 -9.25
C LEU A 191 -3.65 -2.62 -10.69
N ALA A 192 -3.27 -3.87 -10.92
CA ALA A 192 -3.06 -4.41 -12.26
C ALA A 192 -4.39 -4.70 -12.99
N ASN A 193 -5.40 -5.20 -12.30
CA ASN A 193 -6.59 -5.80 -12.93
C ASN A 193 -7.88 -4.98 -12.81
N THR A 194 -7.88 -3.89 -12.03
CA THR A 194 -9.11 -3.13 -11.74
C THR A 194 -8.92 -1.62 -11.95
N SER A 195 -9.97 -0.82 -11.71
CA SER A 195 -9.91 0.65 -11.79
C SER A 195 -9.17 1.32 -10.62
N VAL A 196 -8.63 0.54 -9.68
CA VAL A 196 -7.81 1.06 -8.59
C VAL A 196 -6.52 1.67 -9.14
N GLU A 197 -6.28 2.94 -8.79
CA GLU A 197 -5.06 3.67 -9.13
C GLU A 197 -4.19 3.95 -7.90
N LYS A 198 -4.82 4.04 -6.72
CA LYS A 198 -4.13 4.34 -5.46
C LYS A 198 -4.64 3.46 -4.35
N THR A 199 -3.75 3.11 -3.44
CA THR A 199 -4.08 2.25 -2.30
C THR A 199 -3.53 2.82 -1.00
N PHE A 200 -4.33 2.75 0.05
CA PHE A 200 -3.91 2.98 1.43
C PHE A 200 -3.94 1.65 2.18
N VAL A 201 -2.76 1.19 2.59
CA VAL A 201 -2.65 -0.02 3.43
C VAL A 201 -2.35 0.41 4.85
N PHE A 202 -3.31 0.12 5.73
CA PHE A 202 -3.19 0.30 7.16
C PHE A 202 -2.77 -1.03 7.78
N ALA A 203 -1.54 -1.08 8.29
CA ALA A 203 -0.97 -2.26 8.92
C ALA A 203 -0.32 -1.91 10.26
N LYS A 204 -0.14 -2.91 11.12
CA LYS A 204 0.56 -2.76 12.40
C LYS A 204 1.45 -3.97 12.64
N GLY A 205 2.47 -4.15 11.81
CA GLY A 205 3.20 -5.42 11.74
C GLY A 205 2.22 -6.57 11.51
N ASN A 206 2.35 -7.66 12.28
CA ASN A 206 1.41 -8.78 12.28
C ASN A 206 0.14 -8.52 13.10
N GLY A 207 -0.03 -7.32 13.65
CA GLY A 207 -1.15 -6.96 14.50
C GLY A 207 -2.36 -6.42 13.74
N CYS A 208 -3.54 -6.67 14.30
CA CYS A 208 -4.79 -6.02 13.97
C CYS A 208 -4.65 -4.53 14.26
N VAL A 209 -5.00 -3.69 13.29
CA VAL A 209 -4.89 -2.24 13.43
C VAL A 209 -5.77 -1.67 14.54
N VAL A 210 -6.79 -2.41 14.97
CA VAL A 210 -7.71 -1.99 16.04
C VAL A 210 -7.17 -2.36 17.42
N CYS A 211 -6.94 -3.65 17.69
CA CYS A 211 -6.58 -4.14 19.03
C CYS A 211 -5.12 -4.56 19.19
N GLY A 212 -4.36 -4.71 18.11
CA GLY A 212 -2.97 -5.17 18.12
C GLY A 212 -2.77 -6.69 18.28
N LYS A 213 -3.83 -7.49 18.48
CA LYS A 213 -3.76 -8.97 18.42
C LYS A 213 -3.37 -9.43 17.01
N ASN A 214 -2.96 -10.68 16.82
CA ASN A 214 -2.61 -11.21 15.50
C ASN A 214 -3.68 -10.91 14.42
N ALA A 215 -3.27 -10.34 13.29
CA ALA A 215 -4.11 -10.11 12.13
C ALA A 215 -4.06 -11.33 11.22
N GLU A 216 -5.22 -11.90 10.94
CA GLU A 216 -5.40 -13.10 10.12
C GLU A 216 -6.19 -12.80 8.85
N CYS A 217 -6.76 -11.59 8.76
CA CYS A 217 -7.66 -11.18 7.71
C CYS A 217 -7.43 -9.72 7.30
N TYR A 218 -8.07 -9.34 6.20
CA TYR A 218 -8.10 -7.95 5.73
C TYR A 218 -9.55 -7.49 5.58
N ALA A 219 -9.82 -6.27 6.03
CA ALA A 219 -11.01 -5.52 5.63
C ALA A 219 -10.58 -4.54 4.53
N ALA A 220 -11.33 -4.47 3.44
CA ALA A 220 -11.03 -3.56 2.36
C ALA A 220 -12.29 -2.86 1.84
N THR A 221 -12.13 -1.68 1.27
CA THR A 221 -13.16 -1.01 0.47
C THR A 221 -12.50 -0.26 -0.67
N THR A 222 -13.27 0.06 -1.69
CA THR A 222 -12.80 0.77 -2.87
C THR A 222 -13.82 1.83 -3.22
N ILE A 223 -13.34 3.06 -3.37
CA ILE A 223 -14.17 4.24 -3.55
C ILE A 223 -13.66 4.96 -4.78
N GLY A 224 -14.57 5.32 -5.68
CA GLY A 224 -14.25 6.11 -6.85
C GLY A 224 -15.10 5.73 -8.05
N SER A 225 -14.53 5.95 -9.22
CA SER A 225 -15.17 5.74 -10.51
C SER A 225 -14.54 4.54 -11.25
N PRO A 226 -15.19 4.07 -12.32
CA PRO A 226 -14.62 3.06 -13.23
C PRO A 226 -13.26 3.43 -13.83
N THR A 227 -12.91 4.71 -13.86
CA THR A 227 -11.65 5.20 -14.46
C THR A 227 -10.59 5.55 -13.42
N ALA A 228 -10.99 5.81 -12.18
CA ALA A 228 -10.09 6.19 -11.10
C ALA A 228 -10.71 5.85 -9.74
N ALA A 229 -10.12 4.87 -9.06
CA ALA A 229 -10.56 4.44 -7.74
C ALA A 229 -9.40 4.37 -6.73
N VAL A 230 -9.77 4.58 -5.47
CA VAL A 230 -8.88 4.45 -4.32
C VAL A 230 -9.31 3.25 -3.49
N MET A 231 -8.38 2.35 -3.22
CA MET A 231 -8.59 1.23 -2.32
C MET A 231 -8.05 1.54 -0.93
N ILE A 232 -8.81 1.16 0.10
CA ILE A 232 -8.40 1.25 1.50
C ILE A 232 -8.43 -0.15 2.07
N GLN A 233 -7.33 -0.59 2.66
CA GLN A 233 -7.16 -1.92 3.26
C GLN A 233 -6.65 -1.83 4.68
N MET A 234 -7.19 -2.66 5.57
CA MET A 234 -6.82 -2.74 6.98
C MET A 234 -6.53 -4.19 7.37
N SER A 235 -5.37 -4.45 7.98
CA SER A 235 -5.06 -5.74 8.61
C SER A 235 -5.85 -5.88 9.92
N VAL A 236 -6.70 -6.91 10.03
CA VAL A 236 -7.61 -7.09 11.17
C VAL A 236 -7.63 -8.54 11.66
N CYS A 237 -8.00 -8.74 12.94
CA CYS A 237 -8.36 -10.07 13.43
C CYS A 237 -9.79 -10.43 12.99
N SER A 238 -10.17 -11.70 13.11
CA SER A 238 -11.49 -12.21 12.74
C SER A 238 -12.66 -11.48 13.42
N GLU A 239 -12.49 -11.13 14.70
CA GLU A 239 -13.45 -10.35 15.49
C GLU A 239 -13.71 -8.96 14.86
N HIS A 240 -12.65 -8.21 14.54
CA HIS A 240 -12.79 -6.89 13.92
C HIS A 240 -13.18 -6.95 12.45
N LEU A 241 -12.90 -8.05 11.75
CA LEU A 241 -13.47 -8.28 10.42
C LEU A 241 -14.99 -8.45 10.51
N ALA A 242 -15.49 -9.18 11.52
CA ALA A 242 -16.93 -9.32 11.75
C ALA A 242 -17.56 -7.97 12.05
N SER A 243 -16.96 -7.15 12.93
CA SER A 243 -17.40 -5.78 13.16
C SER A 243 -17.40 -4.94 11.89
N ALA A 244 -16.32 -4.96 11.11
CA ALA A 244 -16.21 -4.19 9.87
C ALA A 244 -17.31 -4.55 8.84
N LYS A 245 -17.78 -5.81 8.84
CA LYS A 245 -18.87 -6.26 7.97
C LYS A 245 -20.23 -5.66 8.34
N GLU A 246 -20.44 -5.26 9.60
CA GLU A 246 -21.67 -4.60 10.04
C GLU A 246 -21.74 -3.13 9.61
N HIS A 247 -20.62 -2.55 9.18
CA HIS A 247 -20.59 -1.20 8.62
C HIS A 247 -20.90 -1.20 7.12
N PRO A 248 -21.42 -0.08 6.58
CA PRO A 248 -21.67 0.06 5.14
C PRO A 248 -20.42 -0.13 4.28
N SER A 249 -19.25 0.23 4.83
CA SER A 249 -17.96 0.06 4.19
C SER A 249 -16.85 -0.04 5.23
N THR A 250 -15.70 -0.59 4.83
CA THR A 250 -14.47 -0.56 5.64
C THR A 250 -14.04 0.88 5.98
N PHE A 251 -14.34 1.84 5.11
CA PHE A 251 -14.07 3.25 5.38
C PHE A 251 -14.96 3.78 6.51
N SER A 252 -16.26 3.46 6.51
CA SER A 252 -17.18 3.79 7.61
C SER A 252 -16.77 3.13 8.93
N PHE A 253 -16.25 1.89 8.86
CA PHE A 253 -15.67 1.23 10.03
C PHE A 253 -14.44 1.99 10.54
N LEU A 254 -13.50 2.34 9.66
CA LEU A 254 -12.33 3.14 10.02
C LEU A 254 -12.72 4.48 10.66
N ALA A 255 -13.71 5.19 10.12
CA ALA A 255 -14.21 6.44 10.69
C ALA A 255 -14.69 6.26 12.14
N SER A 256 -15.44 5.18 12.40
CA SER A 256 -15.98 4.88 13.73
C SER A 256 -14.90 4.62 14.77
N LEU A 257 -13.78 4.00 14.39
CA LEU A 257 -12.66 3.71 15.30
C LEU A 257 -11.99 4.97 15.84
N PHE A 258 -11.99 6.04 15.04
CA PHE A 258 -11.31 7.30 15.35
C PHE A 258 -12.29 8.43 15.66
N SER A 259 -13.58 8.12 15.82
CA SER A 259 -14.65 9.12 16.02
C SER A 259 -14.60 10.24 14.98
N LEU A 260 -14.25 9.89 13.74
CA LEU A 260 -14.13 10.86 12.66
C LEU A 260 -15.51 11.17 12.11
N SER A 261 -15.91 12.44 12.20
CA SER A 261 -17.08 12.97 11.51
C SER A 261 -16.71 13.24 10.06
N TRP A 262 -16.85 12.25 9.20
CA TRP A 262 -16.75 12.46 7.76
C TRP A 262 -18.13 12.79 7.21
N ASP A 263 -18.22 13.86 6.43
CA ASP A 263 -19.42 14.22 5.68
C ASP A 263 -19.58 13.27 4.49
N LEU A 264 -19.98 12.03 4.78
CA LEU A 264 -20.27 11.03 3.77
C LEU A 264 -21.76 11.02 3.47
N PRO A 265 -22.15 10.92 2.18
CA PRO A 265 -23.53 10.63 1.86
C PRO A 265 -23.93 9.29 2.50
N ALA A 266 -25.22 9.12 2.78
CA ALA A 266 -25.74 7.87 3.30
C ALA A 266 -25.34 6.71 2.37
N LEU A 267 -24.46 5.83 2.88
CA LEU A 267 -23.97 4.67 2.14
C LEU A 267 -24.89 3.47 2.43
N ASN A 268 -25.45 2.90 1.38
CA ASN A 268 -26.20 1.65 1.45
C ASN A 268 -25.30 0.50 1.02
N LYS A 269 -25.15 -0.50 1.89
CA LYS A 269 -24.46 -1.75 1.56
C LYS A 269 -25.41 -2.67 0.81
N LEU A 270 -25.04 -3.02 -0.42
CA LEU A 270 -25.79 -3.92 -1.29
C LEU A 270 -24.93 -5.12 -1.64
N ASP A 271 -25.54 -6.31 -1.67
CA ASP A 271 -24.85 -7.54 -2.05
C ASP A 271 -24.69 -7.69 -3.57
N SER A 272 -25.54 -7.01 -4.35
CA SER A 272 -25.60 -7.07 -5.80
C SER A 272 -25.92 -5.72 -6.43
N ILE A 273 -25.68 -5.62 -7.74
CA ILE A 273 -26.12 -4.47 -8.53
C ILE A 273 -27.65 -4.49 -8.62
N PRO A 274 -28.35 -3.41 -8.25
CA PRO A 274 -29.79 -3.27 -8.46
C PRO A 274 -30.20 -3.51 -9.91
N ASP A 275 -31.32 -4.23 -10.11
CA ASP A 275 -31.81 -4.63 -11.44
C ASP A 275 -32.03 -3.43 -12.38
N ASP A 276 -32.50 -2.31 -11.84
CA ASP A 276 -32.75 -1.06 -12.56
C ASP A 276 -31.46 -0.40 -13.09
N LEU A 277 -30.32 -0.70 -12.48
CA LEU A 277 -29.01 -0.21 -12.94
C LEU A 277 -28.37 -1.11 -14.00
N ILE A 278 -28.84 -2.35 -14.19
CA ILE A 278 -28.24 -3.31 -15.12
C ILE A 278 -28.15 -2.79 -16.57
N PRO A 279 -29.19 -2.15 -17.16
CA PRO A 279 -29.08 -1.61 -18.52
C PRO A 279 -27.97 -0.56 -18.65
N THR A 280 -27.81 0.28 -17.63
CA THR A 280 -26.77 1.32 -17.57
C THR A 280 -25.39 0.68 -17.47
N ILE A 281 -25.21 -0.29 -16.56
CA ILE A 281 -23.94 -1.03 -16.40
C ILE A 281 -23.57 -1.76 -17.70
N HIS A 282 -24.52 -2.41 -18.35
CA HIS A 282 -24.30 -3.11 -19.61
C HIS A 282 -23.85 -2.16 -20.72
N THR A 283 -24.51 -1.02 -20.85
CA THR A 283 -24.17 0.02 -21.83
C THR A 283 -22.78 0.58 -21.61
N LEU A 284 -22.46 0.93 -20.36
CA LEU A 284 -21.15 1.47 -20.00
C LEU A 284 -20.05 0.42 -20.19
N ALA A 285 -20.24 -0.82 -19.75
CA ALA A 285 -19.27 -1.89 -19.94
C ALA A 285 -19.01 -2.18 -21.43
N ALA A 286 -20.06 -2.22 -22.26
CA ALA A 286 -19.89 -2.40 -23.70
C ALA A 286 -19.08 -1.25 -24.31
N LYS A 287 -19.38 0.00 -23.94
CA LYS A 287 -18.63 1.18 -24.41
C LYS A 287 -17.16 1.14 -24.00
N GLU A 288 -16.89 0.88 -22.72
CA GLU A 288 -15.51 0.87 -22.18
C GLU A 288 -14.68 -0.29 -22.75
N LEU A 289 -15.32 -1.40 -23.09
CA LEU A 289 -14.70 -2.52 -23.81
C LEU A 289 -14.65 -2.29 -25.33
N GLY A 290 -15.01 -1.11 -25.85
CA GLY A 290 -14.96 -0.83 -27.29
C GLY A 290 -15.93 -1.68 -28.14
N GLY A 291 -16.98 -2.21 -27.52
CA GLY A 291 -17.99 -3.07 -28.13
C GLY A 291 -19.36 -2.43 -28.24
N THR A 292 -20.34 -3.27 -28.53
CA THR A 292 -21.76 -2.91 -28.65
C THR A 292 -22.60 -3.77 -27.71
N VAL A 293 -23.70 -3.18 -27.23
CA VAL A 293 -24.67 -3.87 -26.36
C VAL A 293 -25.33 -5.01 -27.14
N GLY A 294 -25.19 -6.23 -26.63
CA GLY A 294 -25.89 -7.40 -27.12
C GLY A 294 -27.13 -7.72 -26.27
N SER A 295 -27.36 -9.00 -25.97
CA SER A 295 -28.49 -9.44 -25.16
C SER A 295 -28.24 -9.27 -23.65
N ALA A 296 -29.30 -8.95 -22.91
CA ALA A 296 -29.33 -9.00 -21.45
C ALA A 296 -30.43 -9.98 -21.01
N GLN A 297 -30.08 -11.00 -20.23
CA GLN A 297 -31.03 -12.01 -19.76
C GLN A 297 -30.87 -12.28 -18.27
N LYS A 298 -31.94 -12.10 -17.50
CA LYS A 298 -31.95 -12.52 -16.10
C LYS A 298 -32.19 -14.03 -16.01
N ARG A 299 -31.27 -14.74 -15.36
CA ARG A 299 -31.35 -16.20 -15.12
C ARG A 299 -31.28 -16.50 -13.62
N LYS A 300 -31.32 -17.79 -13.26
CA LYS A 300 -31.23 -18.24 -11.85
C LYS A 300 -29.97 -17.73 -11.13
N ARG A 301 -28.85 -17.58 -11.84
CA ARG A 301 -27.57 -17.09 -11.30
C ARG A 301 -27.23 -15.68 -11.77
N GLY A 302 -28.21 -14.79 -11.71
CA GLY A 302 -28.04 -13.38 -12.03
C GLY A 302 -28.23 -13.02 -13.51
N TRP A 303 -27.74 -11.85 -13.87
CA TRP A 303 -27.83 -11.28 -15.21
C TRP A 303 -26.71 -11.77 -16.10
N HIS A 304 -27.08 -12.19 -17.31
CA HIS A 304 -26.16 -12.56 -18.39
C HIS A 304 -26.16 -11.42 -19.41
N LEU A 305 -25.07 -10.66 -19.45
CA LEU A 305 -24.90 -9.49 -20.30
C LEU A 305 -23.91 -9.83 -21.42
N ARG A 306 -24.41 -9.98 -22.63
CA ARG A 306 -23.57 -10.21 -23.81
C ARG A 306 -23.19 -8.87 -24.44
N LEU A 307 -21.93 -8.71 -24.79
CA LEU A 307 -21.45 -7.56 -25.57
C LEU A 307 -20.56 -8.06 -26.70
N SER A 308 -20.74 -7.47 -27.88
CA SER A 308 -20.06 -7.89 -29.11
C SER A 308 -18.97 -6.90 -29.47
N LEU A 309 -17.81 -7.41 -29.88
CA LEU A 309 -16.64 -6.62 -30.28
C LEU A 309 -16.57 -6.49 -31.81
N PRO A 310 -15.93 -5.43 -32.35
CA PRO A 310 -15.79 -5.24 -33.80
C PRO A 310 -15.06 -6.38 -34.53
N SER A 311 -14.18 -7.09 -33.83
CA SER A 311 -13.45 -8.28 -34.29
C SER A 311 -14.33 -9.52 -34.43
N GLY A 312 -15.61 -9.45 -34.04
CA GLY A 312 -16.54 -10.59 -33.99
C GLY A 312 -16.49 -11.38 -32.67
N TRP A 313 -15.50 -11.10 -31.83
CA TRP A 313 -15.41 -11.67 -30.48
C TRP A 313 -16.57 -11.17 -29.61
N HIS A 314 -16.86 -11.86 -28.51
CA HIS A 314 -17.83 -11.36 -27.55
C HIS A 314 -17.48 -11.73 -26.12
N TRP A 315 -17.84 -10.83 -25.20
CA TRP A 315 -17.85 -11.11 -23.77
C TRP A 315 -19.26 -11.52 -23.33
N LEU A 316 -19.31 -12.43 -22.37
CA LEU A 316 -20.48 -12.73 -21.56
C LEU A 316 -20.17 -12.40 -20.10
N LEU A 317 -20.82 -11.35 -19.59
CA LEU A 317 -20.69 -10.94 -18.20
C LEU A 317 -21.87 -11.49 -17.40
N ARG A 318 -21.60 -12.47 -16.52
CA ARG A 318 -22.55 -12.98 -15.54
C ARG A 318 -22.39 -12.20 -14.23
N VAL A 319 -23.41 -11.44 -13.86
CA VAL A 319 -23.45 -10.64 -12.63
C VAL A 319 -24.59 -11.12 -11.75
N ASN A 320 -24.27 -11.74 -10.60
CA ASN A 320 -25.27 -12.15 -9.60
C ASN A 320 -25.12 -11.34 -8.31
N SER A 321 -23.97 -11.47 -7.65
CA SER A 321 -23.56 -10.66 -6.50
C SER A 321 -22.11 -10.23 -6.68
N MET A 322 -21.61 -9.33 -5.82
CA MET A 322 -20.19 -8.96 -5.85
C MET A 322 -19.25 -10.12 -5.48
N THR A 323 -19.79 -11.26 -5.05
CA THR A 323 -19.03 -12.48 -4.69
C THR A 323 -19.44 -13.72 -5.51
N ASP A 324 -20.41 -13.60 -6.41
CA ASP A 324 -20.83 -14.63 -7.37
C ASP A 324 -20.96 -13.99 -8.76
N PHE A 325 -19.90 -14.09 -9.55
CA PHE A 325 -19.84 -13.55 -10.90
C PHE A 325 -19.06 -14.51 -11.81
N ALA A 326 -19.12 -14.26 -13.12
CA ALA A 326 -18.21 -14.86 -14.10
C ALA A 326 -18.13 -13.97 -15.34
N TYR A 327 -16.94 -13.78 -15.89
CA TYR A 327 -16.71 -13.08 -17.14
C TYR A 327 -16.03 -14.03 -18.12
N MET A 328 -16.64 -14.25 -19.27
CA MET A 328 -16.18 -15.24 -20.25
C MET A 328 -15.97 -14.57 -21.60
N LEU A 329 -14.85 -14.85 -22.24
CA LEU A 329 -14.51 -14.34 -23.58
C LEU A 329 -14.64 -15.47 -24.60
N TYR A 330 -15.31 -15.19 -25.71
CA TYR A 330 -15.55 -16.17 -26.77
C TYR A 330 -15.04 -15.67 -28.12
N GLU A 331 -14.35 -16.57 -28.81
CA GLU A 331 -13.85 -16.37 -30.17
C GLU A 331 -15.00 -16.46 -31.20
N PRO A 332 -14.92 -15.74 -32.35
CA PRO A 332 -15.93 -15.84 -33.39
C PRO A 332 -16.13 -17.27 -33.87
N GLY A 333 -17.38 -17.75 -33.82
CA GLY A 333 -17.74 -19.08 -34.34
C GLY A 333 -17.38 -20.26 -33.42
N ILE A 334 -16.69 -20.02 -32.30
CA ILE A 334 -16.33 -21.06 -31.35
C ILE A 334 -17.29 -21.00 -30.14
N PRO A 335 -17.93 -22.12 -29.75
CA PRO A 335 -18.89 -22.14 -28.64
C PRO A 335 -18.22 -22.22 -27.27
N THR A 336 -16.95 -22.61 -27.22
CA THR A 336 -16.14 -22.65 -26.00
C THR A 336 -15.50 -21.29 -25.74
N GLU A 337 -15.36 -20.98 -24.47
CA GLU A 337 -14.70 -19.78 -23.99
C GLU A 337 -13.18 -19.93 -24.10
N ARG A 338 -12.50 -18.85 -24.46
CA ARG A 338 -11.03 -18.78 -24.49
C ARG A 338 -10.42 -18.30 -23.18
N TYR A 339 -11.25 -17.71 -22.33
CA TYR A 339 -10.85 -17.15 -21.06
C TYR A 339 -12.06 -17.05 -20.14
N ARG A 340 -11.84 -17.30 -18.85
CA ARG A 340 -12.84 -17.10 -17.80
C ARG A 340 -12.20 -16.47 -16.58
N ALA A 341 -12.86 -15.47 -16.00
CA ALA A 341 -12.59 -15.02 -14.65
C ALA A 341 -13.86 -15.15 -13.82
N ASP A 342 -13.80 -15.84 -12.68
CA ASP A 342 -14.97 -16.07 -11.86
C ASP A 342 -14.67 -16.18 -10.36
N SER A 343 -15.71 -16.46 -9.58
CA SER A 343 -15.64 -16.65 -8.13
C SER A 343 -16.14 -18.03 -7.68
N ALA A 344 -16.00 -19.05 -8.54
CA ALA A 344 -16.34 -20.43 -8.21
C ALA A 344 -15.45 -20.97 -7.07
N ARG A 345 -15.98 -21.96 -6.34
CA ARG A 345 -15.39 -22.47 -5.08
C ARG A 345 -14.67 -23.82 -5.24
N ASP A 346 -14.12 -24.05 -6.42
CA ASP A 346 -13.45 -25.26 -6.90
C ASP A 346 -11.92 -25.20 -6.75
N HIS A 347 -11.30 -24.02 -6.84
CA HIS A 347 -9.83 -23.87 -6.78
C HIS A 347 -9.30 -23.37 -5.43
N ARG A 348 -9.47 -24.16 -4.37
CA ARG A 348 -9.12 -23.77 -2.97
C ARG A 348 -7.63 -23.52 -2.74
N ASP A 349 -6.78 -24.02 -3.62
CA ASP A 349 -5.34 -23.88 -3.63
C ASP A 349 -4.85 -22.53 -4.20
N VAL A 350 -5.71 -21.83 -4.96
CA VAL A 350 -5.37 -20.53 -5.55
C VAL A 350 -5.30 -19.44 -4.45
N PRO A 351 -4.22 -18.63 -4.41
CA PRO A 351 -4.14 -17.49 -3.50
C PRO A 351 -5.33 -16.54 -3.67
N PHE A 352 -5.81 -15.95 -2.58
CA PHE A 352 -6.97 -15.03 -2.60
C PHE A 352 -8.29 -15.66 -3.11
N PHE A 353 -8.44 -16.97 -2.93
CA PHE A 353 -9.70 -17.70 -3.13
C PHE A 353 -10.93 -16.93 -2.59
N PRO A 354 -12.07 -16.93 -3.31
CA PRO A 354 -12.40 -17.76 -4.47
C PRO A 354 -12.15 -17.10 -5.83
N ILE A 355 -11.63 -15.88 -5.87
CA ILE A 355 -11.62 -15.07 -7.09
C ILE A 355 -10.41 -15.44 -7.95
N HIS A 356 -10.65 -16.09 -9.08
CA HIS A 356 -9.60 -16.63 -9.95
C HIS A 356 -9.94 -16.42 -11.44
N GLN A 357 -9.02 -16.82 -12.30
CA GLN A 357 -9.16 -16.85 -13.75
C GLN A 357 -8.48 -18.08 -14.33
N HIS A 358 -8.96 -18.46 -15.51
CA HIS A 358 -8.52 -19.55 -16.36
C HIS A 358 -8.03 -18.97 -17.67
N SER A 359 -6.81 -19.33 -18.08
CA SER A 359 -6.22 -18.88 -19.34
C SER A 359 -6.64 -19.73 -20.54
N ASN A 360 -7.07 -20.97 -20.31
CA ASN A 360 -7.58 -21.81 -21.38
C ASN A 360 -8.59 -22.80 -20.77
N PRO A 361 -9.81 -22.34 -20.44
CA PRO A 361 -10.77 -23.15 -19.71
C PRO A 361 -11.04 -24.49 -20.41
N ASP A 362 -11.12 -25.56 -19.63
CA ASP A 362 -11.41 -26.93 -20.09
C ASP A 362 -10.31 -27.59 -20.97
N GLU A 363 -9.09 -27.03 -20.99
CA GLU A 363 -7.93 -27.54 -21.74
C GLU A 363 -6.79 -28.03 -20.81
N ASP A 364 -5.92 -28.90 -21.31
CA ASP A 364 -4.83 -29.52 -20.50
C ASP A 364 -3.76 -28.52 -20.03
N ASP A 365 -3.64 -27.37 -20.70
CA ASP A 365 -2.67 -26.30 -20.41
C ASP A 365 -3.30 -25.09 -19.69
N ASP A 366 -4.47 -25.28 -19.07
CA ASP A 366 -5.16 -24.23 -18.34
C ASP A 366 -4.38 -23.75 -17.10
N GLU A 367 -4.08 -22.44 -17.07
CA GLU A 367 -3.40 -21.79 -15.96
C GLU A 367 -4.43 -21.11 -15.06
N VAL A 368 -4.62 -21.68 -13.86
CA VAL A 368 -5.53 -21.11 -12.86
C VAL A 368 -4.78 -20.15 -11.94
N THR A 369 -5.12 -18.86 -12.01
CA THR A 369 -4.44 -17.79 -11.26
C THR A 369 -5.44 -16.86 -10.57
N PRO A 370 -5.04 -16.10 -9.53
CA PRO A 370 -5.93 -15.11 -8.93
C PRO A 370 -6.26 -13.99 -9.93
N SER A 371 -7.53 -13.63 -10.08
CA SER A 371 -7.95 -12.57 -11.02
C SER A 371 -8.02 -11.19 -10.38
N PHE A 372 -8.12 -11.13 -9.04
CA PHE A 372 -8.23 -9.88 -8.27
C PHE A 372 -9.41 -8.99 -8.68
N LEU A 373 -10.45 -9.54 -9.33
CA LEU A 373 -11.62 -8.77 -9.77
C LEU A 373 -12.62 -8.52 -8.63
N TYR A 374 -13.51 -7.55 -8.80
CA TYR A 374 -14.56 -7.19 -7.84
C TYR A 374 -15.90 -7.88 -8.12
N GLY A 375 -16.11 -8.42 -9.32
CA GLY A 375 -17.42 -8.87 -9.75
C GLY A 375 -18.37 -7.74 -10.14
N HIS A 376 -17.83 -6.52 -10.27
CA HIS A 376 -18.54 -5.36 -10.79
C HIS A 376 -17.90 -4.94 -12.11
N PRO A 377 -18.58 -5.12 -13.28
CA PRO A 377 -17.95 -4.95 -14.59
C PRO A 377 -17.19 -3.64 -14.77
N LEU A 378 -17.74 -2.53 -14.27
CA LEU A 378 -17.10 -1.22 -14.42
C LEU A 378 -15.79 -1.06 -13.63
N PHE A 379 -15.61 -1.76 -12.52
CA PHE A 379 -14.33 -1.76 -11.79
C PHE A 379 -13.34 -2.76 -12.39
N ASP A 380 -13.81 -3.70 -13.20
CA ASP A 380 -13.02 -4.84 -13.71
C ASP A 380 -12.58 -4.64 -15.18
N ILE A 381 -12.99 -3.54 -15.82
CA ILE A 381 -12.69 -3.24 -17.24
C ILE A 381 -11.21 -3.41 -17.58
N LYS A 382 -10.31 -2.95 -16.71
CA LYS A 382 -8.87 -3.02 -16.95
C LYS A 382 -8.39 -4.46 -17.17
N GLY A 383 -8.79 -5.38 -16.29
CA GLY A 383 -8.48 -6.81 -16.39
C GLY A 383 -9.10 -7.43 -17.64
N LEU A 384 -10.36 -7.10 -17.94
CA LEU A 384 -11.07 -7.58 -19.13
C LEU A 384 -10.42 -7.10 -20.43
N LEU A 385 -9.99 -5.84 -20.52
CA LEU A 385 -9.24 -5.32 -21.66
C LEU A 385 -7.89 -6.03 -21.82
N SER A 386 -7.17 -6.23 -20.71
CA SER A 386 -5.88 -6.93 -20.71
C SER A 386 -6.04 -8.36 -21.22
N ALA A 387 -7.03 -9.09 -20.70
CA ALA A 387 -7.36 -10.43 -21.17
C ALA A 387 -7.72 -10.42 -22.66
N GLY A 388 -8.69 -9.59 -23.09
CA GLY A 388 -9.09 -9.57 -24.50
C GLY A 388 -7.95 -9.23 -25.46
N LYS A 389 -7.03 -8.33 -25.10
CA LYS A 389 -5.84 -8.04 -25.91
C LYS A 389 -4.90 -9.24 -26.04
N ARG A 390 -4.71 -10.01 -24.95
CA ARG A 390 -3.89 -11.25 -24.96
C ARG A 390 -4.41 -12.26 -26.00
N TYR A 391 -5.72 -12.36 -26.18
CA TYR A 391 -6.33 -13.29 -27.15
C TYR A 391 -6.60 -12.67 -28.54
N GLY A 392 -6.23 -11.41 -28.78
CA GLY A 392 -6.46 -10.75 -30.08
C GLY A 392 -7.93 -10.36 -30.32
N ALA A 393 -8.70 -10.13 -29.26
CA ALA A 393 -10.09 -9.72 -29.36
C ALA A 393 -10.28 -8.24 -29.73
N TYR A 394 -9.22 -7.41 -29.62
CA TYR A 394 -9.23 -5.97 -29.86
C TYR A 394 -8.25 -5.52 -30.93
#